data_AF-A0A3M1EG81-F1
#
_entry.id   AF-A0A3M1EG81-F1
#
_cell.length_a   1.000
_cell.length_b   1.000
_cell.length_c   1.000
_cell.angle_alpha   90.00
_cell.angle_beta   90.00
_cell.angle_gamma   90.00
#
_symmetry.space_group_name_H-M   'P 1'
#
loop_
_entity.id
_entity.type
_entity.pdbx_description
1 polymer ?
#
loop_
_entity_poly.entity_id
_entity_poly.type
_entity_poly.pdbx_seq_one_letter_code
_entity_poly.pdbx_strand_id
1 'polypeptide(L)'
;IAVGSGALTIPENVPTIEALGFVVWLEVDPKTALSRIRGSDRPRLTSRPLAEEIEALAREREPSYEEAADAIVVTSHASPEKIATKIVQAYRQQYARM
;
A
#
# COMPACT_ATOMS: atom_id res chain seq x y z
N ILE A 1 -3.34 11.30 2.91
CA ILE A 1 -2.31 11.07 3.95
C ILE A 1 -1.52 9.83 3.52
N ALA A 2 -0.19 9.81 3.66
CA ALA A 2 0.59 8.59 3.45
C ALA A 2 0.78 7.89 4.79
N VAL A 3 0.19 6.71 4.97
CA VAL A 3 0.34 5.90 6.19
C VAL A 3 1.61 5.05 6.10
N GLY A 4 2.25 4.80 7.24
CA GLY A 4 3.37 3.86 7.31
C GLY A 4 2.92 2.43 6.95
N SER A 5 3.79 1.62 6.36
CA SER A 5 3.43 0.26 5.93
C SER A 5 3.10 -0.70 7.09
N GLY A 6 3.39 -0.33 8.33
CA GLY A 6 2.97 -1.08 9.53
C GLY A 6 1.67 -0.56 10.16
N ALA A 7 1.05 0.48 9.62
CA ALA A 7 -0.09 1.11 10.29
C ALA A 7 -1.28 0.16 10.43
N LEU A 8 -1.55 -0.65 9.39
CA LEU A 8 -2.64 -1.63 9.36
C LEU A 8 -2.31 -2.96 10.05
N THR A 9 -1.08 -3.17 10.55
CA THR A 9 -0.73 -4.37 11.33
C THR A 9 -1.13 -4.25 12.81
N ILE A 10 -1.57 -3.06 13.22
CA ILE A 10 -2.09 -2.78 14.57
C ILE A 10 -3.61 -2.67 14.39
N PRO A 11 -4.40 -3.68 14.81
CA PRO A 11 -5.85 -3.72 14.55
C PRO A 11 -6.60 -2.47 15.02
N GLU A 12 -6.14 -1.84 16.11
CA GLU A 12 -6.73 -0.63 16.68
C GLU A 12 -6.61 0.59 15.76
N ASN A 13 -5.65 0.60 14.83
CA ASN A 13 -5.50 1.69 13.88
C ASN A 13 -6.51 1.61 12.72
N VAL A 14 -7.03 0.42 12.40
CA VAL A 14 -7.86 0.20 11.21
C VAL A 14 -9.10 1.09 11.21
N PRO A 15 -9.93 1.13 12.28
CA PRO A 15 -11.12 1.98 12.29
C PRO A 15 -10.77 3.47 12.21
N THR A 16 -9.64 3.87 12.77
CA THR A 16 -9.16 5.26 12.71
C THR A 16 -8.78 5.61 11.27
N ILE A 17 -8.06 4.73 10.57
CA ILE A 17 -7.63 4.94 9.19
C ILE A 17 -8.83 4.99 8.25
N GLU A 18 -9.77 4.06 8.39
CA GLU A 18 -11.01 4.03 7.60
C GLU A 18 -11.88 5.28 7.83
N ALA A 19 -11.94 5.78 9.06
CA ALA A 19 -12.68 6.99 9.39
C ALA A 19 -12.05 8.29 8.84
N LEU A 20 -10.75 8.28 8.47
CA LEU A 20 -10.08 9.46 7.90
C LEU A 20 -10.56 9.80 6.48
N GLY A 21 -11.21 8.85 5.80
CA GLY A 21 -11.77 9.03 4.47
C GLY A 21 -11.33 7.94 3.49
N PHE A 22 -11.32 8.28 2.20
CA PHE A 22 -11.06 7.33 1.12
C PHE A 22 -9.66 6.70 1.18
N VAL A 23 -9.60 5.40 1.48
CA VAL A 23 -8.37 4.63 1.64
C VAL A 23 -7.96 4.02 0.30
N VAL A 24 -6.73 4.29 -0.12
CA VAL A 24 -6.16 3.74 -1.36
C VAL A 24 -4.96 2.87 -1.05
N TRP A 25 -5.03 1.61 -1.45
CA TRP A 25 -3.87 0.73 -1.45
C TRP A 25 -3.08 0.88 -2.76
N LEU A 26 -1.84 1.36 -2.62
CA LEU A 26 -0.86 1.41 -3.70
C LEU A 26 -0.16 0.05 -3.81
N GLU A 27 -0.80 -0.88 -4.52
CA GLU A 27 -0.27 -2.22 -4.73
C GLU A 27 1.02 -2.15 -5.57
N VAL A 28 2.01 -2.93 -5.14
CA VAL A 28 3.32 -3.02 -5.78
C VAL A 28 3.83 -4.45 -5.64
N ASP A 29 4.27 -5.02 -6.75
CA ASP A 29 4.86 -6.34 -6.73
C ASP A 29 6.19 -6.35 -5.95
N PRO A 30 6.54 -7.47 -5.27
CA PRO A 30 7.76 -7.56 -4.47
C PRO A 30 9.05 -7.23 -5.20
N LYS A 31 9.15 -7.51 -6.51
CA LYS A 31 10.38 -7.25 -7.29
C LYS A 31 10.54 -5.74 -7.53
N THR A 32 9.47 -5.05 -7.86
CA THR A 32 9.46 -3.59 -7.99
C THR A 32 9.74 -2.93 -6.65
N ALA A 33 9.13 -3.42 -5.56
CA ALA A 33 9.40 -2.92 -4.21
C ALA A 33 10.88 -3.07 -3.82
N LEU A 34 11.46 -4.24 -4.06
CA LEU A 34 12.89 -4.51 -3.82
C LEU A 34 13.79 -3.55 -4.61
N SER A 35 13.49 -3.33 -5.89
CA SER A 35 14.25 -2.40 -6.73
C SER A 35 14.21 -0.97 -6.19
N ARG A 36 13.03 -0.52 -5.74
CA ARG A 36 12.83 0.84 -5.19
C ARG A 36 13.56 1.09 -3.87
N ILE A 37 13.76 0.07 -3.04
CA ILE A 37 14.36 0.24 -1.71
C ILE A 37 15.80 -0.25 -1.59
N ARG A 38 16.32 -0.96 -2.59
CA ARG A 38 17.71 -1.43 -2.59
C ARG A 38 18.67 -0.23 -2.46
N GLY A 39 19.56 -0.29 -1.46
CA GLY A 39 20.53 0.78 -1.20
C GLY A 39 19.96 2.01 -0.48
N SER A 40 18.73 1.93 0.05
CA SER A 40 18.15 2.98 0.91
C SER A 40 18.47 2.76 2.39
N ASP A 41 18.31 3.80 3.20
CA ASP A 41 18.49 3.78 4.66
C ASP A 41 17.30 3.16 5.43
N ARG A 42 16.46 2.38 4.74
CA ARG A 42 15.30 1.75 5.39
C ARG A 42 15.77 0.65 6.36
N PRO A 43 15.38 0.72 7.65
CA PRO A 43 15.76 -0.30 8.61
C PRO A 43 15.14 -1.64 8.25
N ARG A 44 15.88 -2.71 8.53
CA ARG A 44 15.39 -4.08 8.37
C ARG A 44 14.34 -4.38 9.45
N LEU A 45 13.27 -5.05 9.05
CA LEU A 45 12.19 -5.44 9.95
C LEU A 45 12.39 -6.86 10.50
N THR A 46 13.25 -7.64 9.84
CA THR A 46 13.56 -9.03 10.20
C THR A 46 15.05 -9.34 10.00
N SER A 47 15.48 -10.52 10.42
CA SER A 47 16.83 -11.05 10.15
C SER A 47 16.96 -11.71 8.77
N ARG A 48 15.91 -11.71 7.93
CA ARG A 48 15.90 -12.41 6.63
C ARG A 48 16.70 -11.63 5.57
N PRO A 49 17.07 -12.26 4.44
CA PRO A 49 17.48 -11.53 3.24
C PRO A 49 16.41 -10.50 2.79
N LEU A 50 16.83 -9.40 2.14
CA LEU A 50 15.90 -8.29 1.82
C LEU A 50 14.73 -8.73 0.92
N ALA A 51 15.01 -9.55 -0.08
CA ALA A 51 13.98 -10.06 -0.98
C ALA A 51 12.93 -10.90 -0.22
N GLU A 52 13.39 -11.82 0.64
CA GLU A 52 12.52 -12.68 1.45
C GLU A 52 11.71 -11.89 2.49
N GLU A 53 12.30 -10.85 3.07
CA GLU A 53 11.58 -9.94 3.98
C GLU A 53 10.44 -9.24 3.26
N ILE A 54 10.68 -8.69 2.07
CA ILE A 54 9.64 -7.99 1.29
C ILE A 54 8.52 -8.96 0.90
N GLU A 55 8.86 -10.14 0.38
CA GLU A 55 7.86 -11.13 -0.03
C GLU A 55 7.00 -11.61 1.15
N ALA A 56 7.64 -11.86 2.29
CA ALA A 56 6.92 -12.29 3.49
C ALA A 56 5.99 -11.20 4.02
N LEU A 57 6.48 -9.96 4.12
CA LEU A 57 5.67 -8.84 4.60
C LEU A 57 4.53 -8.49 3.64
N ALA A 58 4.74 -8.59 2.33
CA ALA A 58 3.69 -8.40 1.33
C ALA A 58 2.56 -9.42 1.56
N ARG A 59 2.90 -10.71 1.65
CA ARG A 59 1.93 -11.79 1.88
C ARG A 59 1.20 -11.67 3.23
N GLU A 60 1.92 -11.30 4.29
CA GLU A 60 1.35 -11.16 5.62
C GLU A 60 0.35 -10.01 5.70
N ARG A 61 0.61 -8.90 5.00
CA ARG A 61 -0.17 -7.66 5.12
C ARG A 61 -1.24 -7.49 4.05
N GLU A 62 -1.16 -8.26 2.97
CA GLU A 62 -2.11 -8.22 1.85
C GLU A 62 -3.58 -8.30 2.31
N PRO A 63 -3.99 -9.23 3.21
CA PRO A 63 -5.37 -9.29 3.66
C PRO A 63 -5.85 -8.00 4.33
N SER A 64 -5.03 -7.41 5.23
CA SER A 64 -5.38 -6.18 5.93
C SER A 64 -5.39 -4.95 5.01
N TYR A 65 -4.54 -4.94 3.97
CA TYR A 65 -4.54 -3.87 2.97
C TYR A 65 -5.76 -3.96 2.05
N GLU A 66 -6.13 -5.17 1.66
CA GLU A 66 -7.30 -5.42 0.82
C GLU A 66 -8.60 -5.10 1.57
N GLU A 67 -8.71 -5.51 2.84
CA GLU A 67 -9.89 -5.24 3.68
C GLU A 67 -10.12 -3.76 3.91
N ALA A 68 -9.06 -3.00 4.25
CA ALA A 68 -9.18 -1.58 4.59
C ALA A 68 -9.29 -0.63 3.38
N ALA A 69 -9.06 -1.12 2.16
CA ALA A 69 -8.97 -0.25 0.97
C ALA A 69 -10.33 -0.06 0.28
N ASP A 70 -10.72 1.19 0.09
CA ASP A 70 -11.80 1.57 -0.83
C ASP A 70 -11.42 1.34 -2.30
N ALA A 71 -10.12 1.48 -2.61
CA ALA A 71 -9.60 1.25 -3.95
C ALA A 71 -8.17 0.69 -3.94
N ILE A 72 -7.91 -0.21 -4.89
CA ILE A 72 -6.60 -0.80 -5.14
C ILE A 72 -6.03 -0.24 -6.45
N VAL A 73 -4.82 0.33 -6.40
CA VAL A 73 -4.14 0.90 -7.56
C VAL A 73 -2.78 0.23 -7.74
N VAL A 74 -2.68 -0.61 -8.77
CA VAL A 74 -1.41 -1.20 -9.20
C VAL A 74 -0.44 -0.10 -9.64
N THR A 75 0.71 -0.06 -8.98
CA THR A 75 1.77 0.94 -9.20
C THR A 75 3.00 0.40 -9.92
N SER A 76 3.08 -0.92 -10.11
CA SER A 76 4.17 -1.55 -10.86
C SER A 76 4.19 -1.03 -12.29
N HIS A 77 5.35 -0.51 -12.71
CA HIS A 77 5.59 0.03 -14.06
C HIS A 77 4.72 1.22 -14.50
N ALA A 78 4.09 1.94 -13.55
CA ALA A 78 3.35 3.17 -13.84
C ALA A 78 4.11 4.41 -13.35
N SER A 79 3.99 5.52 -14.09
CA SER A 79 4.52 6.81 -13.63
C SER A 79 3.65 7.38 -12.50
N PRO A 80 4.21 8.23 -11.62
CA PRO A 80 3.44 8.89 -10.57
C PRO A 80 2.20 9.63 -11.08
N GLU A 81 2.27 10.28 -12.25
CA GLU A 81 1.16 11.01 -12.86
C GLU A 81 0.02 10.07 -13.26
N LYS A 82 0.37 8.90 -13.82
CA LYS A 82 -0.62 7.88 -14.18
C LYS A 82 -1.26 7.27 -12.94
N ILE A 83 -0.49 7.04 -11.88
CA ILE A 83 -1.00 6.54 -10.59
C ILE A 83 -1.96 7.58 -10.00
N ALA A 84 -1.57 8.85 -9.91
CA ALA A 84 -2.41 9.92 -9.40
C ALA A 84 -3.73 10.05 -10.19
N THR A 85 -3.66 9.93 -11.52
CA THR A 85 -4.86 9.93 -12.37
C THR A 85 -5.81 8.79 -12.03
N LYS A 86 -5.29 7.56 -11.83
CA LYS A 86 -6.09 6.40 -11.43
C LYS A 86 -6.75 6.62 -10.06
N ILE A 87 -6.02 7.20 -9.10
CA ILE A 87 -6.55 7.50 -7.76
C ILE A 87 -7.75 8.46 -7.85
N VAL A 88 -7.61 9.56 -8.60
CA VAL A 88 -8.69 10.55 -8.79
C VAL A 88 -9.90 9.91 -9.47
N GLN A 89 -9.67 9.02 -10.44
CA GLN A 89 -10.75 8.29 -11.11
C GLN A 89 -11.48 7.34 -10.16
N ALA A 90 -10.75 6.56 -9.37
CA ALA A 90 -11.33 5.65 -8.38
C ALA A 90 -12.17 6.41 -7.34
N TYR A 91 -11.63 7.50 -6.81
CA TYR A 91 -12.35 8.40 -5.91
C TYR A 91 -13.66 8.89 -6.54
N ARG A 92 -13.60 9.46 -7.76
CA ARG A 92 -14.82 9.95 -8.44
C ARG A 92 -15.86 8.86 -8.69
N GLN A 93 -15.44 7.64 -9.00
CA GLN A 93 -16.36 6.52 -9.23
C GLN A 93 -17.10 6.09 -7.96
N GLN A 94 -16.43 6.13 -6.81
CA GLN A 94 -17.07 5.80 -5.52
C GLN A 94 -18.08 6.88 -5.09
N TYR A 95 -17.72 8.15 -5.21
CA TYR A 95 -18.60 9.27 -4.81
C TYR A 95 -19.68 9.61 -5.85
N ALA A 96 -19.56 9.17 -7.09
CA ALA A 96 -20.65 9.26 -8.07
C ALA A 96 -21.76 8.21 -7.85
N ARG A 97 -21.52 7.22 -6.97
CA ARG A 97 -22.48 6.16 -6.63
C ARG A 97 -23.23 6.43 -5.31
N MET A 98 -22.88 7.51 -4.59
CA MET A 98 -23.57 7.99 -3.40
C MET A 98 -24.58 9.07 -3.78
#